data_AF-A0A6J1L9H4-F1
#
_entry.id   AF-A0A6J1L9H4-F1
#
_cell.length_a   1.000
_cell.length_b   1.000
_cell.length_c   1.000
_cell.angle_alpha   90.00
_cell.angle_beta   90.00
_cell.angle_gamma   90.00
#
_symmetry.space_group_name_H-M   'P 1'
#
loop_
_entity.id
_entity.type
_entity.pdbx_description
1 polymer ?
#
loop_
_entity_poly.entity_id
_entity_poly.type
_entity_poly.pdbx_seq_one_letter_code
_entity_poly.pdbx_strand_id
1 'polypeptide(L)'
;MQEYYKITQQWRNEAATREQQYQEQLQQCQAQIEKLTVENQELKKDLACNLEQMRLAEEMHQKEHDELRQAVSEKSSLISNMAVQIEKLQQQQLHSYEYVPDVGNAESAKSIHNDEKDLQRQMSALLAENLQFKDMKKTYIEEIDCLKVNLTSAEELMKVMSADVNALKSKDAEKDEQITHLKTQIDIYRRDFEMERADREKNAGEKEQYLIDLRALQRRNQELIEALAEAQKPNKFSCGPSRSPTSSLRQEQRPVRVLDPTGAAARTADPALRCPICSKPFAALSVLQSHVNDCLDRN
;
A
#
# COMPACT_ATOMS: atom_id res chain seq x y z
N MET A 1 -67.11 9.71 7.30
CA MET A 1 -66.69 9.48 8.71
C MET A 1 -65.79 8.25 8.86
N GLN A 2 -66.18 7.06 8.40
CA GLN A 2 -65.35 5.84 8.54
C GLN A 2 -64.02 5.88 7.76
N GLU A 3 -63.99 6.42 6.55
CA GLU A 3 -62.75 6.54 5.76
C GLU A 3 -61.73 7.50 6.38
N TYR A 4 -62.20 8.63 6.92
CA TYR A 4 -61.36 9.59 7.63
C TYR A 4 -60.66 8.96 8.85
N TYR A 5 -61.39 8.13 9.60
CA TYR A 5 -60.82 7.39 10.73
C TYR A 5 -59.75 6.40 10.28
N LYS A 6 -59.98 5.64 9.19
CA LYS A 6 -58.99 4.71 8.63
C LYS A 6 -57.72 5.43 8.17
N ILE A 7 -57.84 6.54 7.44
CA ILE A 7 -56.70 7.32 6.96
C ILE A 7 -55.89 7.86 8.15
N THR A 8 -56.56 8.38 9.18
CA THR A 8 -55.90 8.90 10.38
C THR A 8 -55.16 7.80 11.14
N GLN A 9 -55.76 6.61 11.25
CA GLN A 9 -55.15 5.46 11.92
C GLN A 9 -53.94 4.94 11.14
N GLN A 10 -54.04 4.91 9.81
CA GLN A 10 -52.93 4.53 8.93
C GLN A 10 -51.75 5.52 9.07
N TRP A 11 -52.04 6.83 9.09
CA TRP A 11 -51.01 7.86 9.31
C TRP A 11 -50.29 7.72 10.65
N ARG A 12 -51.02 7.39 11.72
CA ARG A 12 -50.42 7.15 13.05
C ARG A 12 -49.51 5.93 13.04
N ASN A 13 -49.94 4.85 12.39
CA ASN A 13 -49.13 3.64 12.27
C ASN A 13 -47.87 3.91 11.44
N GLU A 14 -48.00 4.61 10.31
CA GLU A 14 -46.88 4.99 9.45
C GLU A 14 -45.91 6.00 10.11
N ALA A 15 -46.41 6.85 11.01
CA ALA A 15 -45.56 7.74 11.80
C ALA A 15 -44.80 6.96 12.88
N ALA A 16 -45.47 6.04 13.58
CA ALA A 16 -44.85 5.20 14.59
C ALA A 16 -43.78 4.26 14.00
N THR A 17 -44.03 3.66 12.84
CA THR A 17 -43.03 2.81 12.17
C THR A 17 -41.82 3.62 11.70
N ARG A 18 -42.02 4.83 11.18
CA ARG A 18 -40.91 5.74 10.83
C ARG A 18 -40.09 6.15 12.05
N GLU A 19 -40.76 6.48 13.15
CA GLU A 19 -40.08 6.83 14.41
C GLU A 19 -39.25 5.65 14.95
N GLN A 20 -39.80 4.44 14.90
CA GLN A 20 -39.07 3.23 15.30
C GLN A 20 -37.87 2.96 14.40
N GLN A 21 -38.01 3.11 13.08
CA GLN A 21 -36.90 2.98 12.13
C GLN A 21 -35.78 4.00 12.40
N TYR A 22 -36.13 5.25 12.70
CA TYR A 22 -35.13 6.26 13.05
C TYR A 22 -34.43 5.93 14.37
N GLN A 23 -35.15 5.42 15.38
CA GLN A 23 -34.55 4.98 16.63
C GLN A 23 -33.58 3.81 16.42
N GLU A 24 -33.95 2.82 15.61
CA GLU A 24 -33.08 1.69 15.28
C GLU A 24 -31.82 2.14 14.52
N GLN A 25 -31.95 3.02 13.54
CA GLN A 25 -30.81 3.59 12.82
C GLN A 25 -29.88 4.39 13.75
N LEU A 26 -30.45 5.14 14.69
CA LEU A 26 -29.68 5.93 15.63
C LEU A 26 -28.92 5.04 16.63
N GLN A 27 -29.53 3.95 17.08
CA GLN A 27 -28.86 2.92 17.90
C GLN A 27 -27.73 2.23 17.14
N GLN A 28 -27.96 1.88 15.87
CA GLN A 28 -26.90 1.29 15.02
C GLN A 28 -25.72 2.24 14.83
N CYS A 29 -26.00 3.52 14.58
CA CYS A 29 -24.96 4.55 14.47
C CYS A 29 -24.19 4.70 15.78
N GLN A 30 -24.88 4.71 16.94
CA GLN A 30 -24.24 4.77 18.25
C GLN A 30 -23.34 3.56 18.50
N ALA A 31 -23.82 2.35 18.23
CA ALA A 31 -23.02 1.14 18.37
C ALA A 31 -21.79 1.13 17.46
N GLN A 32 -21.92 1.63 16.23
CA GLN A 32 -20.80 1.75 15.30
C GLN A 32 -19.78 2.80 15.77
N ILE A 33 -20.24 3.94 16.30
CA ILE A 33 -19.36 4.95 16.89
C ILE A 33 -18.60 4.36 18.09
N GLU A 34 -19.28 3.65 19.00
CA GLU A 34 -18.64 3.01 20.14
C GLU A 34 -17.58 2.01 19.69
N LYS A 35 -17.90 1.15 18.72
CA LYS A 35 -16.93 0.21 18.15
C LYS A 35 -15.70 0.91 17.59
N LEU A 36 -15.89 1.94 16.77
CA LEU A 36 -14.80 2.73 16.18
C LEU A 36 -13.99 3.47 17.26
N THR A 37 -14.61 3.90 18.35
CA THR A 37 -13.88 4.54 19.47
C THR A 37 -13.00 3.56 20.22
N VAL A 38 -13.45 2.32 20.43
CA VAL A 38 -12.65 1.26 21.06
C VAL A 38 -11.49 0.87 20.15
N GLU A 39 -11.74 0.61 18.86
CA GLU A 39 -10.70 0.29 17.88
C GLU A 39 -9.66 1.41 17.79
N ASN A 40 -10.07 2.68 17.79
CA ASN A 40 -9.13 3.81 17.82
C ASN A 40 -8.32 3.89 19.11
N GLN A 41 -8.89 3.52 20.26
CA GLN A 41 -8.15 3.48 21.52
C GLN A 41 -7.12 2.36 21.54
N GLU A 42 -7.44 1.19 20.98
CA GLU A 42 -6.50 0.07 20.83
C GLU A 42 -5.37 0.44 19.89
N LEU A 43 -5.67 0.96 18.70
CA LEU A 43 -4.65 1.40 17.75
C LEU A 43 -3.71 2.47 18.34
N LYS A 44 -4.23 3.37 19.17
CA LYS A 44 -3.39 4.36 19.89
C LYS A 44 -2.46 3.71 20.90
N LYS A 45 -2.92 2.68 21.63
CA LYS A 45 -2.08 1.94 22.58
C LYS A 45 -0.99 1.17 21.85
N ASP A 46 -1.34 0.50 20.75
CA ASP A 46 -0.38 -0.25 19.94
C ASP A 46 0.68 0.65 19.33
N LEU A 47 0.26 1.82 18.78
CA LEU A 47 1.18 2.81 18.26
C LEU A 47 2.14 3.32 19.35
N ALA A 48 1.63 3.61 20.55
CA ALA A 48 2.47 4.05 21.68
C ALA A 48 3.48 2.96 22.10
N CYS A 49 3.05 1.69 22.14
CA CYS A 49 3.91 0.56 22.44
C CYS A 49 5.02 0.40 21.38
N ASN A 50 4.67 0.46 20.09
CA ASN A 50 5.62 0.33 18.99
C ASN A 50 6.64 1.49 18.98
N LEU A 51 6.20 2.72 19.26
CA LEU A 51 7.09 3.88 19.39
C LEU A 51 8.11 3.67 20.52
N GLU A 52 7.67 3.14 21.66
CA GLU A 52 8.56 2.86 22.77
C GLU A 52 9.55 1.74 22.46
N GLN A 53 9.11 0.69 21.75
CA GLN A 53 10.01 -0.37 21.29
C GLN A 53 11.07 0.15 20.30
N MET A 54 10.69 1.01 19.35
CA MET A 54 11.65 1.66 18.45
C MET A 54 12.65 2.52 19.22
N ARG A 55 12.18 3.32 20.18
CA ARG A 55 13.04 4.14 21.04
C ARG A 55 14.08 3.30 21.79
N LEU A 56 13.65 2.17 22.36
CA LEU A 56 14.56 1.26 23.07
C LEU A 56 15.56 0.60 22.11
N ALA A 57 15.15 0.23 20.90
CA ALA A 57 16.04 -0.32 19.89
C ALA A 57 17.09 0.70 19.42
N GLU A 58 16.68 1.95 19.20
CA GLU A 58 17.58 3.06 18.87
C GLU A 58 18.59 3.32 19.99
N GLU A 59 18.15 3.32 21.26
CA GLU A 59 19.05 3.46 22.41
C GLU A 59 20.07 2.30 22.51
N MET A 60 19.64 1.07 22.23
CA MET A 60 20.53 -0.09 22.21
C MET A 60 21.57 0.00 21.09
N HIS A 61 21.14 0.31 19.86
CA HIS A 61 22.05 0.49 18.74
C HIS A 61 23.03 1.64 18.95
N GLN A 62 22.59 2.73 19.57
CA GLN A 62 23.47 3.84 19.92
C GLN A 62 24.55 3.41 20.91
N LYS A 63 24.18 2.66 21.96
CA LYS A 63 25.14 2.11 22.94
C LYS A 63 26.13 1.16 22.28
N GLU A 64 25.67 0.22 21.45
CA GLU A 64 26.54 -0.70 20.71
C GLU A 64 27.53 0.06 19.82
N HIS A 65 27.06 1.11 19.13
CA HIS A 65 27.92 1.95 18.32
C HIS A 65 28.98 2.70 19.13
N ASP A 66 28.62 3.23 20.29
CA ASP A 66 29.55 3.95 21.16
C ASP A 66 30.58 2.99 21.81
N GLU A 67 30.17 1.79 22.20
CA GLU A 67 31.08 0.72 22.66
C GLU A 67 32.06 0.29 21.57
N LEU A 68 31.58 0.09 20.34
CA LEU A 68 32.43 -0.22 19.20
C LEU A 68 33.42 0.92 18.92
N ARG A 69 32.97 2.18 18.97
CA ARG A 69 33.84 3.36 18.79
C ARG A 69 34.92 3.41 19.86
N GLN A 70 34.56 3.14 21.12
CA GLN A 70 35.52 3.08 22.22
C GLN A 70 36.55 1.96 22.00
N ALA A 71 36.09 0.74 21.67
CA ALA A 71 36.98 -0.39 21.43
C ALA A 71 37.94 -0.16 20.24
N VAL A 72 37.47 0.49 19.18
CA VAL A 72 38.32 0.89 18.04
C VAL A 72 39.35 1.93 18.48
N SER A 73 38.97 2.91 19.29
CA SER A 73 39.90 3.92 19.82
C SER A 73 40.98 3.29 20.71
N GLU A 74 40.61 2.38 21.60
CA GLU A 74 41.54 1.65 22.46
C GLU A 74 42.53 0.81 21.65
N LYS A 75 42.03 0.03 20.67
CA LYS A 75 42.87 -0.76 19.76
C LYS A 75 43.80 0.13 18.91
N SER A 76 43.31 1.26 18.43
CA SER A 76 44.12 2.21 17.66
C SER A 76 45.24 2.82 18.50
N SER A 77 44.96 3.13 19.77
CA SER A 77 45.97 3.61 20.73
C SER A 77 47.05 2.54 20.99
N LEU A 78 46.64 1.28 21.17
CA LEU A 78 47.58 0.16 21.33
C LEU A 78 48.47 -0.02 20.09
N ILE A 79 47.88 0.01 18.89
CA ILE A 79 48.63 -0.09 17.62
C ILE A 79 49.64 1.06 17.51
N SER A 80 49.23 2.29 17.83
CA SER A 80 50.12 3.45 17.83
C SER A 80 51.30 3.27 18.79
N ASN A 81 51.04 2.77 20.01
CA ASN A 81 52.08 2.50 21.00
C ASN A 81 53.05 1.40 20.51
N MET A 82 52.52 0.30 19.98
CA MET A 82 53.33 -0.79 19.42
C MET A 82 54.17 -0.31 18.23
N ALA A 83 53.63 0.55 17.37
CA ALA A 83 54.35 1.11 16.23
C ALA A 83 55.59 1.90 16.68
N VAL A 84 55.45 2.76 17.70
CA VAL A 84 56.57 3.50 18.30
C VAL A 84 57.62 2.55 18.90
N GLN A 85 57.19 1.47 19.55
CA GLN A 85 58.11 0.50 20.12
C GLN A 85 58.87 -0.29 19.04
N ILE A 86 58.20 -0.66 17.95
CA ILE A 86 58.83 -1.29 16.79
C ILE A 86 59.89 -0.35 16.19
N GLU A 87 59.55 0.93 15.99
CA GLU A 87 60.50 1.92 15.47
C GLU A 87 61.72 2.07 16.39
N LYS A 88 61.52 2.10 17.71
CA LYS A 88 62.60 2.14 18.69
C LYS A 88 63.49 0.89 18.64
N LEU A 89 62.90 -0.30 18.49
CA LEU A 89 63.65 -1.55 18.36
C LEU A 89 64.44 -1.62 17.05
N GLN A 90 63.85 -1.17 15.95
CA GLN A 90 64.54 -1.06 14.66
C GLN A 90 65.73 -0.09 14.73
N GLN A 91 65.55 1.07 15.38
CA GLN A 91 66.64 2.00 15.65
C GLN A 91 67.73 1.32 16.49
N GLN A 92 67.39 0.60 17.56
CA GLN A 92 68.38 -0.11 18.39
C GLN A 92 69.14 -1.19 17.60
N GLN A 93 68.47 -1.99 16.77
CA GLN A 93 69.13 -2.99 15.91
C GLN A 93 70.10 -2.35 14.91
N LEU A 94 69.78 -1.16 14.38
CA LEU A 94 70.68 -0.42 13.49
C LEU A 94 71.95 0.08 14.19
N HIS A 95 71.96 0.22 15.52
CA HIS A 95 73.10 0.70 16.30
C HIS A 95 73.93 -0.41 16.95
N SER A 96 73.51 -1.69 16.90
CA SER A 96 74.20 -2.81 17.55
C SER A 96 74.56 -3.92 16.55
N TYR A 97 75.58 -3.68 15.72
CA TYR A 97 76.32 -4.75 15.05
C TYR A 97 77.83 -4.51 15.24
N GLU A 98 78.40 -5.12 16.27
CA GLU A 98 79.85 -5.27 16.42
C GLU A 98 80.23 -6.65 15.84
N TYR A 99 80.99 -6.62 14.74
CA TYR A 99 81.47 -7.78 14.01
C TYR A 99 82.60 -8.47 14.81
N VAL A 100 82.36 -9.68 15.29
CA VAL A 100 83.38 -10.53 15.93
C VAL A 100 84.11 -11.34 14.85
N PRO A 101 85.43 -11.18 14.67
CA PRO A 101 86.21 -12.01 13.75
C PRO A 101 86.48 -13.38 14.37
N ASP A 102 86.11 -14.43 13.66
CA ASP A 102 86.42 -15.81 14.02
C ASP A 102 87.87 -16.15 13.60
N VAL A 103 88.73 -16.42 14.57
CA VAL A 103 90.14 -16.76 14.38
C VAL A 103 90.31 -18.25 14.65
N GLY A 104 90.63 -19.00 13.60
CA GLY A 104 90.75 -20.45 13.67
C GLY A 104 91.92 -20.94 14.51
N ASN A 105 91.95 -22.25 14.77
CA ASN A 105 93.20 -22.98 14.73
C ASN A 105 92.97 -24.49 14.51
N ALA A 106 93.75 -25.06 13.62
CA ALA A 106 93.89 -26.49 13.42
C ALA A 106 94.79 -27.07 14.53
N GLU A 107 94.49 -28.30 15.00
CA GLU A 107 95.52 -29.31 15.26
C GLU A 107 94.95 -30.68 15.71
N SER A 108 95.63 -31.73 15.21
CA SER A 108 95.96 -32.97 15.93
C SER A 108 94.94 -34.12 16.03
N ALA A 109 94.93 -34.93 14.95
CA ALA A 109 95.20 -36.36 14.94
C ALA A 109 94.94 -37.18 16.24
N LYS A 110 93.65 -37.39 16.57
CA LYS A 110 93.12 -38.59 17.27
C LYS A 110 91.73 -38.94 16.68
N SER A 111 91.65 -39.07 15.36
CA SER A 111 90.45 -38.74 14.57
C SER A 111 89.79 -39.95 13.90
N ILE A 112 89.43 -40.99 14.66
CA ILE A 112 88.52 -42.04 14.13
C ILE A 112 87.46 -42.43 15.16
N HIS A 113 87.80 -42.58 16.45
CA HIS A 113 86.85 -43.09 17.45
C HIS A 113 86.06 -42.01 18.21
N ASN A 114 86.57 -40.76 18.27
CA ASN A 114 85.80 -39.62 18.78
C ASN A 114 84.85 -39.06 17.72
N ASP A 115 85.27 -39.04 16.45
CA ASP A 115 84.45 -38.59 15.33
C ASP A 115 83.23 -39.50 15.13
N GLU A 116 83.37 -40.81 15.34
CA GLU A 116 82.24 -41.75 15.30
C GLU A 116 81.20 -41.45 16.38
N LYS A 117 81.64 -41.10 17.60
CA LYS A 117 80.74 -40.71 18.70
C LYS A 117 80.09 -39.35 18.46
N ASP A 118 80.82 -38.41 17.89
CA ASP A 118 80.29 -37.08 17.56
C ASP A 118 79.33 -37.14 16.36
N LEU A 119 79.61 -37.97 15.35
CA LEU A 119 78.65 -38.29 14.29
C LEU A 119 77.40 -38.96 14.85
N GLN A 120 77.52 -39.91 15.78
CA GLN A 120 76.37 -40.59 16.37
C GLN A 120 75.51 -39.65 17.23
N ARG A 121 76.13 -38.68 17.91
CA ARG A 121 75.44 -37.58 18.60
C ARG A 121 74.73 -36.65 17.62
N GLN A 122 75.40 -36.24 16.54
CA GLN A 122 74.78 -35.42 15.50
C GLN A 122 73.61 -36.14 14.82
N MET A 123 73.75 -37.43 14.54
CA MET A 123 72.68 -38.25 13.96
C MET A 123 71.48 -38.35 14.91
N SER A 124 71.73 -38.49 16.22
CA SER A 124 70.69 -38.52 17.25
C SER A 124 70.01 -37.14 17.40
N ALA A 125 70.77 -36.05 17.31
CA ALA A 125 70.23 -34.68 17.32
C ALA A 125 69.35 -34.42 16.10
N LEU A 126 69.80 -34.80 14.90
CA LEU A 126 69.02 -34.67 13.67
C LEU A 126 67.76 -35.54 13.69
N LEU A 127 67.81 -36.75 14.25
CA LEU A 127 66.61 -37.60 14.42
C LEU A 127 65.59 -36.96 15.38
N ALA A 128 66.05 -36.37 16.49
CA ALA A 128 65.18 -35.67 17.43
C ALA A 128 64.55 -34.42 16.79
N GLU A 129 65.32 -33.64 16.03
CA GLU A 129 64.81 -32.49 15.28
C GLU A 129 63.80 -32.92 14.21
N ASN A 130 64.06 -34.03 13.49
CA ASN A 130 63.13 -34.57 12.49
C ASN A 130 61.81 -35.03 13.11
N LEU A 131 61.85 -35.61 14.32
CA LEU A 131 60.66 -35.96 15.09
C LEU A 131 59.86 -34.70 15.48
N GLN A 132 60.53 -33.66 15.98
CA GLN A 132 59.88 -32.38 16.29
C GLN A 132 59.24 -31.74 15.05
N PHE A 133 59.93 -31.76 13.90
CA PHE A 133 59.36 -31.26 12.64
C PHE A 133 58.13 -32.05 12.21
N LYS A 134 58.11 -33.38 12.41
CA LYS A 134 56.95 -34.21 12.10
C LYS A 134 55.77 -33.89 13.01
N ASP A 135 56.02 -33.71 14.30
CA ASP A 135 54.99 -33.34 15.27
C ASP A 135 54.43 -31.95 14.97
N MET A 136 55.27 -30.95 14.71
CA MET A 136 54.83 -29.62 14.28
C MET A 136 54.03 -29.67 12.98
N LYS A 137 54.50 -30.42 11.97
CA LYS A 137 53.77 -30.61 10.72
C LYS A 137 52.39 -31.21 10.96
N LYS A 138 52.28 -32.17 11.87
CA LYS A 138 51.00 -32.77 12.25
C LYS A 138 50.07 -31.75 12.89
N THR A 139 50.55 -30.93 13.82
CA THR A 139 49.76 -29.86 14.44
C THR A 139 49.26 -28.84 13.41
N TYR A 140 50.11 -28.42 12.46
CA TYR A 140 49.66 -27.51 11.40
C TYR A 140 48.61 -28.13 10.48
N ILE A 141 48.70 -29.43 10.18
CA ILE A 141 47.68 -30.13 9.40
C ILE A 141 46.35 -30.13 10.16
N GLU A 142 46.37 -30.47 11.45
CA GLU A 142 45.17 -30.49 12.29
C GLU A 142 44.52 -29.10 12.38
N GLU A 143 45.32 -28.04 12.57
CA GLU A 143 44.82 -26.67 12.61
C GLU A 143 44.22 -26.23 11.26
N ILE A 144 44.88 -26.56 10.15
CA ILE A 144 44.35 -26.31 8.80
C ILE A 144 43.01 -27.02 8.60
N ASP A 145 42.88 -28.27 9.05
CA ASP A 145 41.65 -29.03 8.88
C ASP A 145 40.51 -28.46 9.77
N CYS A 146 40.81 -28.02 10.99
CA CYS A 146 39.86 -27.27 11.81
C CYS A 146 39.40 -25.97 11.12
N LEU A 147 40.34 -25.22 10.52
CA LEU A 147 40.01 -23.99 9.81
C LEU A 147 39.14 -24.25 8.57
N LYS A 148 39.38 -25.33 7.82
CA LYS A 148 38.53 -25.70 6.67
C LYS A 148 37.10 -26.03 7.09
N VAL A 149 36.93 -26.75 8.20
CA VAL A 149 35.60 -27.07 8.73
C VAL A 149 34.87 -25.79 9.15
N ASN A 150 35.57 -24.89 9.84
CA ASN A 150 35.00 -23.59 10.25
C ASN A 150 34.64 -22.70 9.06
N LEU A 151 35.48 -22.70 8.01
CA LEU A 151 35.17 -21.97 6.79
C LEU A 151 33.91 -22.52 6.11
N THR A 152 33.82 -23.86 6.01
CA THR A 152 32.67 -24.52 5.38
C THR A 152 31.38 -24.22 6.14
N SER A 153 31.40 -24.30 7.48
CA SER A 153 30.22 -23.99 8.30
C SER A 153 29.83 -22.51 8.22
N ALA A 154 30.80 -21.59 8.17
CA ALA A 154 30.53 -20.17 7.96
C ALA A 154 29.93 -19.88 6.58
N GLU A 155 30.42 -20.53 5.52
CA GLU A 155 29.86 -20.42 4.17
C GLU A 155 28.42 -20.95 4.09
N GLU A 156 28.12 -22.08 4.74
CA GLU A 156 26.77 -22.63 4.82
C GLU A 156 25.82 -21.68 5.55
N LEU A 157 26.26 -21.12 6.68
CA LEU A 157 25.48 -20.12 7.41
C LEU A 157 25.20 -18.87 6.56
N MET A 158 26.21 -18.35 5.86
CA MET A 158 26.04 -17.21 4.94
C MET A 158 25.05 -17.54 3.81
N LYS A 159 25.10 -18.75 3.26
CA LYS A 159 24.13 -19.19 2.23
C LYS A 159 22.71 -19.19 2.78
N VAL A 160 22.49 -19.76 3.95
CA VAL A 160 21.16 -19.79 4.60
C VAL A 160 20.67 -18.36 4.86
N MET A 161 21.49 -17.52 5.48
CA MET A 161 21.14 -16.13 5.76
C MET A 161 20.82 -15.34 4.48
N SER A 162 21.58 -15.56 3.40
CA SER A 162 21.31 -14.92 2.11
C SER A 162 19.98 -15.37 1.50
N ALA A 163 19.62 -16.65 1.65
CA ALA A 163 18.34 -17.18 1.19
C ALA A 163 17.18 -16.60 1.99
N ASP A 164 17.32 -16.48 3.32
CA ASP A 164 16.31 -15.87 4.19
C ASP A 164 16.10 -14.39 3.85
N VAL A 165 17.18 -13.63 3.64
CA VAL A 165 17.11 -12.22 3.19
C VAL A 165 16.36 -12.11 1.87
N ASN A 166 16.64 -13.00 0.90
CA ASN A 166 15.94 -12.99 -0.39
C ASN A 166 14.46 -13.35 -0.23
N ALA A 167 14.13 -14.33 0.62
CA ALA A 167 12.75 -14.71 0.89
C ALA A 167 11.96 -13.57 1.56
N LEU A 168 12.58 -12.85 2.50
CA LEU A 168 11.98 -11.67 3.13
C LEU A 168 11.77 -10.54 2.11
N LYS A 169 12.77 -10.24 1.27
CA LYS A 169 12.63 -9.24 0.21
C LYS A 169 11.50 -9.56 -0.76
N SER A 170 11.32 -10.82 -1.15
CA SER A 170 10.21 -11.23 -2.01
C SER A 170 8.85 -11.02 -1.34
N LYS A 171 8.74 -11.37 -0.04
CA LYS A 171 7.51 -11.13 0.73
C LYS A 171 7.20 -9.64 0.89
N ASP A 172 8.21 -8.82 1.13
CA ASP A 172 8.04 -7.37 1.22
C ASP A 172 7.56 -6.79 -0.11
N ALA A 173 8.12 -7.24 -1.24
CA ALA A 173 7.67 -6.83 -2.56
C ALA A 173 6.19 -7.19 -2.82
N GLU A 174 5.75 -8.39 -2.45
CA GLU A 174 4.33 -8.79 -2.55
C GLU A 174 3.41 -7.91 -1.68
N LYS A 175 3.88 -7.49 -0.49
CA LYS A 175 3.13 -6.60 0.40
C LYS A 175 3.05 -5.19 -0.15
N ASP A 176 4.12 -4.68 -0.76
CA ASP A 176 4.12 -3.37 -1.40
C ASP A 176 3.16 -3.31 -2.59
N GLU A 177 3.05 -4.38 -3.37
CA GLU A 177 2.06 -4.50 -4.43
C GLU A 177 0.62 -4.46 -3.87
N GLN A 178 0.35 -5.19 -2.79
CA GLN A 178 -0.97 -5.18 -2.12
C GLN A 178 -1.31 -3.78 -1.58
N ILE A 179 -0.35 -3.11 -0.94
CA ILE A 179 -0.52 -1.75 -0.44
C ILE A 179 -0.82 -0.79 -1.59
N THR A 180 -0.12 -0.92 -2.71
CA THR A 180 -0.31 -0.08 -3.90
C THR A 180 -1.70 -0.28 -4.50
N HIS A 181 -2.16 -1.53 -4.60
CA HIS A 181 -3.51 -1.85 -5.06
C HIS A 181 -4.58 -1.22 -4.14
N LEU A 182 -4.45 -1.39 -2.82
CA LEU A 182 -5.39 -0.84 -1.85
C LEU A 182 -5.41 0.70 -1.87
N LYS A 183 -4.25 1.35 -1.98
CA LYS A 183 -4.16 2.81 -2.13
C LYS A 183 -4.90 3.29 -3.38
N THR A 184 -4.68 2.62 -4.51
CA THR A 184 -5.37 2.94 -5.77
C THR A 184 -6.89 2.78 -5.63
N GLN A 185 -7.34 1.72 -4.96
CA GLN A 185 -8.77 1.50 -4.70
C GLN A 185 -9.37 2.60 -3.83
N ILE A 186 -8.68 3.00 -2.75
CA ILE A 186 -9.11 4.11 -1.89
C ILE A 186 -9.19 5.42 -2.68
N ASP A 187 -8.22 5.71 -3.55
CA ASP A 187 -8.20 6.91 -4.37
C ASP A 187 -9.35 6.95 -5.39
N ILE A 188 -9.70 5.80 -5.96
CA ILE A 188 -10.87 5.68 -6.85
C ILE A 188 -12.14 5.97 -6.06
N TYR A 189 -12.37 5.28 -4.94
CA TYR A 189 -13.58 5.50 -4.14
C TYR A 189 -13.69 6.93 -3.63
N ARG A 190 -12.56 7.54 -3.27
CA ARG A 190 -12.54 8.95 -2.87
C ARG A 190 -12.97 9.86 -4.02
N ARG A 191 -12.41 9.66 -5.22
CA ARG A 191 -12.80 10.44 -6.41
C ARG A 191 -14.27 10.23 -6.78
N ASP A 192 -14.76 9.00 -6.73
CA ASP A 192 -16.17 8.68 -7.02
C ASP A 192 -17.10 9.35 -6.00
N PHE A 193 -16.73 9.35 -4.72
CA PHE A 193 -17.49 10.02 -3.67
C PHE A 193 -17.48 11.54 -3.81
N GLU A 194 -16.34 12.14 -4.15
CA GLU A 194 -16.21 13.58 -4.41
C GLU A 194 -17.05 13.99 -5.64
N MET A 195 -17.04 13.18 -6.70
CA MET A 195 -17.84 13.38 -7.90
C MET A 195 -19.34 13.27 -7.59
N GLU A 196 -19.77 12.23 -6.87
CA GLU A 196 -21.17 12.06 -6.47
C GLU A 196 -21.64 13.24 -5.59
N ARG A 197 -20.80 13.71 -4.67
CA ARG A 197 -21.11 14.89 -3.86
C ARG A 197 -21.31 16.14 -4.73
N ALA A 198 -20.40 16.39 -5.67
CA ALA A 198 -20.49 17.53 -6.58
C ALA A 198 -21.76 17.46 -7.46
N ASP A 199 -22.10 16.28 -7.97
CA ASP A 199 -23.31 16.07 -8.76
C ASP A 199 -24.57 16.30 -7.91
N ARG A 200 -24.60 15.82 -6.66
CA ARG A 200 -25.72 16.08 -5.75
C ARG A 200 -25.87 17.56 -5.43
N GLU A 201 -24.78 18.28 -5.21
CA GLU A 201 -24.79 19.72 -4.95
C GLU A 201 -25.31 20.49 -6.18
N LYS A 202 -24.83 20.13 -7.37
CA LYS A 202 -25.32 20.70 -8.63
C LYS A 202 -26.82 20.45 -8.83
N ASN A 203 -27.28 19.22 -8.63
CA ASN A 203 -28.70 18.86 -8.76
C ASN A 203 -29.57 19.62 -7.74
N ALA A 204 -29.07 19.82 -6.51
CA ALA A 204 -29.77 20.62 -5.51
C ALA A 204 -29.86 22.09 -5.92
N GLY A 205 -28.79 22.65 -6.48
CA GLY A 205 -28.77 24.02 -7.03
C GLY A 205 -29.73 24.20 -8.21
N GLU A 206 -29.70 23.27 -9.17
CA GLU A 206 -30.64 23.26 -10.31
C GLU A 206 -32.10 23.15 -9.85
N LYS A 207 -32.37 22.30 -8.84
CA LYS A 207 -33.71 22.18 -8.25
C LYS A 207 -34.18 23.50 -7.63
N GLU A 208 -33.33 24.20 -6.87
CA GLU A 208 -33.69 25.50 -6.30
C GLU A 208 -33.93 26.53 -7.40
N GLN A 209 -33.11 26.53 -8.46
CA GLN A 209 -33.31 27.39 -9.62
C GLN A 209 -34.68 27.13 -10.29
N TYR A 210 -35.04 25.86 -10.51
CA TYR A 210 -36.35 25.52 -11.06
C TYR A 210 -37.53 25.97 -10.17
N LEU A 211 -37.37 25.92 -8.85
CA LEU A 211 -38.40 26.43 -7.92
C LEU A 211 -38.54 27.95 -8.01
N ILE A 212 -37.43 28.68 -8.15
CA ILE A 212 -37.46 30.13 -8.36
C ILE A 212 -38.17 30.47 -9.68
N ASP A 213 -37.80 29.78 -10.76
CA ASP A 213 -38.40 29.99 -12.09
C ASP A 213 -39.90 29.65 -12.09
N LEU A 214 -40.30 28.58 -11.42
CA LEU A 214 -41.70 28.21 -11.26
C LEU A 214 -42.50 29.30 -10.51
N ARG A 215 -41.96 29.83 -9.41
CA ARG A 215 -42.59 30.94 -8.67
C ARG A 215 -42.67 32.22 -9.53
N ALA A 216 -41.66 32.50 -10.35
CA ALA A 216 -41.66 33.64 -11.26
C ALA A 216 -42.74 33.49 -12.35
N LEU A 217 -42.83 32.30 -12.95
CA LEU A 217 -43.87 31.97 -13.95
C LEU A 217 -45.27 32.00 -13.36
N GLN A 218 -45.47 31.49 -12.13
CA GLN A 218 -46.75 31.57 -11.43
C GLN A 218 -47.16 33.02 -11.17
N ARG A 219 -46.25 33.88 -10.71
CA ARG A 219 -46.51 35.33 -10.56
C ARG A 219 -46.92 35.97 -11.89
N ARG A 220 -46.18 35.71 -12.96
CA ARG A 220 -46.50 36.24 -14.29
C ARG A 220 -47.85 35.73 -14.82
N ASN A 221 -48.18 34.47 -14.61
CA ASN A 221 -49.49 33.92 -14.98
C ASN A 221 -50.61 34.59 -14.18
N GLN A 222 -50.42 34.81 -12.88
CA GLN A 222 -51.37 35.51 -12.04
C GLN A 222 -51.59 36.95 -12.53
N GLU A 223 -50.51 37.68 -12.84
CA GLU A 223 -50.58 39.04 -13.42
C GLU A 223 -51.35 39.05 -14.76
N LEU A 224 -51.15 38.06 -15.62
CA LEU A 224 -51.88 37.93 -16.89
C LEU A 224 -53.37 37.61 -16.67
N ILE A 225 -53.69 36.75 -15.71
CA ILE A 225 -55.09 36.45 -15.33
C ILE A 225 -55.77 37.72 -14.81
N GLU A 226 -55.09 38.48 -13.96
CA GLU A 226 -55.58 39.76 -13.44
C GLU A 226 -55.79 40.80 -14.54
N ALA A 227 -54.84 40.91 -15.49
CA ALA A 227 -54.97 41.81 -16.65
C ALA A 227 -56.13 41.42 -17.57
N LEU A 228 -56.34 40.11 -17.82
CA LEU A 228 -57.49 39.61 -18.57
C LEU A 228 -58.81 39.86 -17.84
N ALA A 229 -58.84 39.69 -16.52
CA ALA A 229 -60.02 39.98 -15.71
C ALA A 229 -60.35 41.49 -15.70
N GLU A 230 -59.33 42.36 -15.65
CA GLU A 230 -59.51 43.81 -15.75
C GLU A 230 -60.00 44.22 -17.14
N ALA A 231 -59.49 43.59 -18.21
CA ALA A 231 -59.97 43.81 -19.58
C ALA A 231 -61.43 43.30 -19.78
N GLN A 232 -61.85 42.28 -19.03
CA GLN A 232 -63.21 41.76 -19.03
C GLN A 232 -64.18 42.50 -18.11
N LYS A 233 -63.72 43.41 -17.24
CA LYS A 233 -64.64 44.29 -16.52
C LYS A 233 -65.44 45.07 -17.56
N PRO A 234 -66.79 44.95 -17.55
CA PRO A 234 -67.61 45.58 -18.57
C PRO A 234 -67.44 47.08 -18.44
N ASN A 235 -66.73 47.67 -19.42
CA ASN A 235 -66.81 49.09 -19.66
C ASN A 235 -68.30 49.35 -19.93
N LYS A 236 -68.96 50.10 -19.04
CA LYS A 236 -70.41 50.38 -19.06
C LYS A 236 -70.79 51.28 -20.24
N PHE A 237 -70.35 50.99 -21.47
CA PHE A 237 -70.82 51.62 -22.69
C PHE A 237 -70.56 50.69 -23.90
N SER A 238 -71.46 49.73 -24.14
CA SER A 238 -72.20 49.62 -25.43
C SER A 238 -72.99 48.31 -25.52
N CYS A 239 -74.05 48.38 -26.31
CA CYS A 239 -75.22 47.51 -26.41
C CYS A 239 -75.04 46.42 -27.49
N GLY A 240 -75.67 45.26 -27.30
CA GLY A 240 -76.09 44.37 -28.41
C GLY A 240 -76.15 42.87 -28.08
N PRO A 241 -77.33 42.23 -28.06
CA PRO A 241 -77.47 40.78 -27.88
C PRO A 241 -77.53 40.05 -29.23
N SER A 242 -76.87 38.91 -29.36
CA SER A 242 -77.18 37.96 -30.45
C SER A 242 -77.03 36.51 -29.98
N ARG A 243 -78.08 35.73 -30.25
CA ARG A 243 -78.30 34.33 -29.85
C ARG A 243 -77.53 33.37 -30.77
N SER A 244 -77.06 32.28 -30.19
CA SER A 244 -76.59 31.00 -30.79
C SER A 244 -77.78 30.19 -31.41
N PRO A 245 -77.64 29.00 -32.07
CA PRO A 245 -76.52 28.02 -32.07
C PRO A 245 -76.25 27.21 -33.39
N THR A 246 -75.30 26.26 -33.32
CA THR A 246 -75.15 24.95 -34.04
C THR A 246 -73.80 24.75 -34.76
N SER A 247 -73.03 23.73 -34.35
CA SER A 247 -72.66 22.57 -35.19
C SER A 247 -71.72 21.61 -34.44
N SER A 248 -71.91 20.33 -34.74
CA SER A 248 -71.40 19.13 -34.08
C SER A 248 -70.05 18.67 -34.65
N LEU A 249 -69.19 18.15 -33.75
CA LEU A 249 -68.23 17.05 -33.92
C LEU A 249 -67.40 16.96 -35.22
N ARG A 250 -66.07 17.17 -35.11
CA ARG A 250 -65.03 16.19 -35.54
C ARG A 250 -63.61 16.64 -35.15
N GLN A 251 -63.05 15.94 -34.17
CA GLN A 251 -61.75 15.26 -34.23
C GLN A 251 -60.72 15.78 -35.25
N GLU A 252 -59.76 16.59 -34.80
CA GLU A 252 -58.36 16.50 -35.22
C GLU A 252 -57.47 16.99 -34.07
N GLN A 253 -56.91 16.02 -33.33
CA GLN A 253 -55.74 16.23 -32.50
C GLN A 253 -54.56 16.54 -33.42
N ARG A 254 -54.05 17.77 -33.38
CA ARG A 254 -52.71 18.08 -33.86
C ARG A 254 -51.71 17.73 -32.74
N PRO A 255 -50.75 16.81 -32.95
CA PRO A 255 -49.57 16.73 -32.12
C PRO A 255 -48.71 17.96 -32.41
N VAL A 256 -48.39 18.70 -31.35
CA VAL A 256 -47.41 19.79 -31.39
C VAL A 256 -46.08 19.21 -31.83
N ARG A 257 -45.58 19.70 -32.97
CA ARG A 257 -44.24 19.44 -33.49
C ARG A 257 -43.21 19.89 -32.45
N VAL A 258 -42.48 18.95 -31.88
CA VAL A 258 -41.19 19.22 -31.25
C VAL A 258 -40.21 19.48 -32.39
N LEU A 259 -39.66 20.70 -32.42
CA LEU A 259 -38.56 21.07 -33.30
C LEU A 259 -37.31 20.33 -32.82
N ASP A 260 -36.89 19.38 -33.63
CA ASP A 260 -35.55 18.81 -33.65
C ASP A 260 -34.64 19.79 -34.42
N PRO A 261 -33.46 20.19 -33.90
CA PRO A 261 -32.47 20.85 -34.72
C PRO A 261 -31.65 19.79 -35.47
N THR A 262 -31.96 19.66 -36.77
CA THR A 262 -31.05 19.40 -37.91
C THR A 262 -29.67 18.81 -37.54
N GLY A 263 -29.30 17.57 -37.88
CA GLY A 263 -29.57 16.81 -39.10
C GLY A 263 -28.41 16.96 -40.10
N ALA A 264 -27.36 16.14 -39.97
CA ALA A 264 -26.43 15.84 -41.06
C ALA A 264 -25.72 14.48 -40.86
N ALA A 265 -26.13 13.51 -41.68
CA ALA A 265 -25.36 12.39 -42.23
C ALA A 265 -24.67 11.39 -41.28
N ALA A 266 -25.31 10.24 -41.06
CA ALA A 266 -24.79 8.94 -41.52
C ALA A 266 -25.86 7.86 -41.31
N ARG A 267 -26.33 7.27 -42.42
CA ARG A 267 -27.00 5.98 -42.38
C ARG A 267 -25.95 4.92 -42.03
N THR A 268 -25.87 4.53 -40.77
CA THR A 268 -25.23 3.26 -40.37
C THR A 268 -26.28 2.47 -39.61
N ALA A 269 -26.46 1.22 -40.04
CA ALA A 269 -27.44 0.28 -39.51
C ALA A 269 -27.55 0.34 -37.98
N ASP A 270 -28.77 0.28 -37.48
CA ASP A 270 -29.05 0.03 -36.05
C ASP A 270 -28.11 -1.06 -35.55
N PRO A 271 -27.32 -0.82 -34.47
CA PRO A 271 -26.43 -1.84 -33.94
C PRO A 271 -27.31 -2.90 -33.29
N ALA A 272 -27.68 -3.91 -34.08
CA ALA A 272 -28.34 -5.10 -33.57
C ALA A 272 -27.44 -5.69 -32.48
N LEU A 273 -27.88 -5.60 -31.23
CA LEU A 273 -27.15 -6.04 -30.06
C LEU A 273 -27.07 -7.57 -30.12
N ARG A 274 -25.87 -8.14 -30.23
CA ARG A 274 -25.70 -9.60 -30.42
C ARG A 274 -25.23 -10.29 -29.15
N CYS A 275 -25.75 -11.49 -28.92
CA CYS A 275 -25.23 -12.37 -27.88
C CYS A 275 -23.82 -12.86 -28.24
N PRO A 276 -22.80 -12.69 -27.38
CA PRO A 276 -21.44 -13.14 -27.66
C PRO A 276 -21.32 -14.67 -27.71
N ILE A 277 -22.29 -15.41 -27.15
CA ILE A 277 -22.26 -16.87 -27.06
C ILE A 277 -22.89 -17.53 -28.29
N CYS A 278 -24.03 -17.03 -28.76
CA CYS A 278 -24.78 -17.63 -29.86
C CYS A 278 -25.01 -16.71 -31.07
N SER A 279 -24.46 -15.49 -31.05
CA SER A 279 -24.53 -14.48 -32.12
C SER A 279 -25.92 -14.02 -32.56
N LYS A 280 -26.97 -14.38 -31.80
CA LYS A 280 -28.36 -13.95 -32.05
C LYS A 280 -28.50 -12.44 -31.87
N PRO A 281 -29.15 -11.72 -32.80
CA PRO A 281 -29.38 -10.28 -32.71
C PRO A 281 -30.63 -9.96 -31.88
N PHE A 282 -30.58 -8.85 -31.13
CA PHE A 282 -31.64 -8.34 -30.28
C PHE A 282 -31.81 -6.84 -30.47
N ALA A 283 -33.05 -6.37 -30.35
CA ALA A 283 -33.42 -4.97 -30.55
C ALA A 283 -33.30 -4.11 -29.28
N ALA A 284 -33.16 -4.72 -28.10
CA ALA A 284 -33.07 -4.02 -26.82
C ALA A 284 -32.06 -4.69 -25.88
N LEU A 285 -31.32 -3.88 -25.12
CA LEU A 285 -30.26 -4.33 -24.21
C LEU A 285 -30.80 -5.23 -23.08
N SER A 286 -31.99 -4.92 -22.56
CA SER A 286 -32.63 -5.71 -21.51
C SER A 286 -32.93 -7.15 -21.94
N VAL A 287 -33.36 -7.33 -23.19
CA VAL A 287 -33.63 -8.65 -23.78
C VAL A 287 -32.33 -9.40 -24.09
N LEU A 288 -31.28 -8.69 -24.50
CA LEU A 288 -29.96 -9.28 -24.66
C LEU A 288 -29.41 -9.76 -23.31
N GLN A 289 -29.50 -8.96 -22.25
CA GLN A 289 -28.99 -9.30 -20.91
C GLN A 289 -29.68 -10.54 -20.34
N SER A 290 -31.01 -10.64 -20.42
CA SER A 290 -31.72 -11.84 -19.97
C SER A 290 -31.30 -13.07 -20.79
N HIS A 291 -31.17 -12.92 -22.10
CA HIS A 291 -30.77 -14.01 -22.97
C HIS A 291 -29.32 -14.46 -22.73
N VAL A 292 -28.37 -13.55 -22.48
CA VAL A 292 -26.97 -13.88 -22.20
C VAL A 292 -26.87 -14.70 -20.91
N ASN A 293 -27.62 -14.34 -19.86
CA ASN A 293 -27.68 -15.13 -18.64
C ASN A 293 -28.22 -16.54 -18.91
N ASP A 294 -29.34 -16.66 -19.64
CA ASP A 294 -29.90 -17.97 -20.01
C ASP A 294 -28.97 -18.79 -20.91
N CYS A 295 -28.15 -18.14 -21.74
CA CYS A 295 -27.18 -18.80 -22.62
C CYS A 295 -25.91 -19.24 -21.88
N LEU A 296 -25.53 -18.55 -20.79
CA LEU A 296 -24.43 -18.97 -19.91
C LEU A 296 -24.81 -20.23 -19.12
N ASP A 297 -26.06 -20.33 -18.66
CA ASP A 297 -26.53 -21.45 -17.84
C ASP A 297 -26.77 -22.77 -18.62
N ARG A 298 -26.77 -22.71 -19.96
CA ARG A 298 -27.09 -23.86 -20.84
C ARG A 298 -25.90 -24.43 -21.62
N ASN A 299 -24.69 -23.91 -21.40
CA ASN A 299 -23.43 -24.42 -21.95
C ASN A 299 -22.57 -25.01 -20.83
#